data_AF-A0A8S3CYD5-F1
#
_entry.id   AF-A0A8S3CYD5-F1
#
_cell.length_a   1.000
_cell.length_b   1.000
_cell.length_c   1.000
_cell.angle_alpha   90.00
_cell.angle_beta   90.00
_cell.angle_gamma   90.00
#
_symmetry.space_group_name_H-M   'P 1'
#
loop_
_entity.id
_entity.type
_entity.pdbx_description
1 polymer ?
#
loop_
_entity_poly.entity_id
_entity_poly.type
_entity_poly.pdbx_seq_one_letter_code
_entity_poly.pdbx_strand_id
1 'polypeptide(L)' 'AIVPSEFNIDHDHIPVIACNRDLVFKAAADLPRFGHGAFLTCLETLYKNLSGNDLKYTAFV' A
#
# COMPACT_ATOMS: atom_id res chain seq x y z
N ALA A 1 5.87 16.85 13.51
CA ALA A 1 5.01 15.72 13.13
C ALA A 1 3.97 16.26 12.17
N ILE A 2 3.74 15.60 11.05
CA ILE A 2 2.68 16.00 10.12
C ILE A 2 1.35 15.73 10.83
N VAL A 3 0.52 16.76 11.00
CA VAL A 3 -0.76 16.65 11.71
C VAL A 3 -1.80 16.15 10.70
N PRO A 4 -2.47 15.00 10.94
CA PRO A 4 -3.43 14.42 9.98
C PRO A 4 -4.57 15.35 9.56
N SER A 5 -4.91 16.33 10.40
CA SER A 5 -5.98 17.31 10.16
C SER A 5 -5.66 18.39 9.12
N GLU A 6 -4.42 18.49 8.65
CA GLU A 6 -4.02 19.53 7.68
C GLU A 6 -4.23 19.12 6.21
N PHE A 7 -4.49 17.84 5.94
CA PHE A 7 -4.83 17.41 4.60
C PHE A 7 -6.36 17.40 4.47
N ASN A 8 -6.87 18.23 3.56
CA ASN A 8 -8.24 18.07 3.08
C ASN A 8 -8.24 16.91 2.08
N ILE A 9 -8.43 15.69 2.59
CA ILE A 9 -8.20 14.45 1.84
C ILE A 9 -9.40 14.08 0.95
N ASP A 10 -10.34 14.99 0.73
CA ASP A 10 -11.63 14.58 0.19
C ASP A 10 -11.70 14.51 -1.35
N HIS A 11 -10.73 15.02 -2.14
CA HIS A 11 -11.01 15.06 -3.59
C HIS A 11 -9.92 14.76 -4.65
N ASP A 12 -8.62 14.64 -4.38
CA ASP A 12 -7.64 14.36 -5.44
C ASP A 12 -6.51 13.41 -5.04
N HIS A 13 -6.85 12.14 -4.81
CA HIS A 13 -5.84 11.10 -4.66
C HIS A 13 -5.23 10.69 -5.99
N ILE A 14 -3.90 10.68 -6.06
CA ILE A 14 -3.17 10.20 -7.24
C ILE A 14 -3.47 8.69 -7.40
N PRO A 15 -3.83 8.22 -8.62
CA PRO A 15 -4.04 6.80 -8.87
C PRO A 15 -2.80 5.96 -8.54
N VAL A 16 -3.01 4.90 -7.77
CA VAL A 16 -1.96 3.91 -7.45
C VAL A 16 -2.19 2.66 -8.29
N ILE A 17 -1.10 2.13 -8.83
CA ILE A 17 -1.07 0.88 -9.58
C ILE A 17 -0.24 -0.12 -8.80
N ALA A 18 -0.83 -1.27 -8.46
CA ALA A 18 -0.13 -2.40 -7.91
C ALA A 18 0.27 -3.35 -9.04
N CYS A 19 1.58 -3.59 -9.21
CA CYS A 19 2.11 -4.43 -10.27
C CYS A 19 2.31 -5.91 -9.87
N ASN A 20 2.20 -6.22 -8.57
CA ASN A 20 2.30 -7.57 -8.03
C ASN A 20 1.58 -7.60 -6.67
N ARG A 21 0.79 -8.64 -6.38
CA ARG A 21 0.06 -8.80 -5.09
C ARG A 21 0.59 -9.91 -4.20
N ASP A 22 1.68 -10.56 -4.58
CA ASP A 22 2.27 -11.66 -3.85
C ASP A 22 2.83 -11.18 -2.51
N LEU A 23 2.26 -11.70 -1.43
CA LEU A 23 2.70 -11.40 -0.07
C LEU A 23 4.14 -11.87 0.16
N VAL A 24 4.47 -13.02 -0.41
CA VAL A 24 5.80 -13.61 -0.34
C VAL A 24 6.26 -14.07 -1.71
N PHE A 25 7.57 -14.02 -1.94
CA PHE A 25 8.22 -14.59 -3.11
C PHE A 25 9.34 -15.53 -2.69
N LYS A 26 9.62 -16.51 -3.56
CA LYS A 26 10.77 -17.40 -3.45
C LYS A 26 11.83 -16.94 -4.45
N ALA A 27 13.02 -16.65 -3.94
CA ALA A 27 14.21 -16.38 -4.76
C ALA A 27 15.34 -17.31 -4.33
N ALA A 28 16.58 -16.84 -4.31
CA ALA A 28 17.74 -17.65 -3.94
C ALA A 28 17.83 -18.00 -2.44
N ALA A 29 16.97 -17.43 -1.59
CA ALA A 29 16.97 -17.70 -0.15
C ALA A 29 16.18 -18.96 0.20
N ASP A 30 16.59 -19.65 1.27
CA ASP A 30 15.97 -20.90 1.73
C ASP A 30 14.55 -20.71 2.31
N LEU A 31 14.20 -19.47 2.68
CA LEU A 31 12.89 -19.11 3.21
C LEU A 31 12.18 -18.09 2.32
N PRO A 32 10.84 -18.17 2.21
CA PRO A 32 10.04 -17.14 1.53
C PRO A 32 10.31 -15.76 2.12
N ARG A 33 10.47 -14.77 1.25
CA ARG A 33 10.70 -13.37 1.64
C ARG A 33 9.48 -12.55 1.31
N PHE A 34 9.23 -11.50 2.08
CA PHE A 34 8.16 -10.55 1.80
C PHE A 34 8.32 -9.94 0.41
N GLY A 35 7.28 -10.08 -0.40
CA GLY A 35 7.18 -9.55 -1.75
C GLY A 35 6.51 -8.18 -1.77
N HIS A 36 6.09 -7.77 -2.96
CA HIS A 36 5.40 -6.50 -3.15
C HIS A 36 4.06 -6.43 -2.40
N GLY A 37 3.37 -7.56 -2.23
CA GLY A 37 2.12 -7.63 -1.47
C GLY A 37 2.28 -7.20 -0.01
N ALA A 38 3.41 -7.51 0.63
CA ALA A 38 3.69 -7.05 2.00
C ALA A 38 3.86 -5.52 2.07
N PHE A 39 4.49 -4.93 1.05
CA PHE A 39 4.57 -3.47 0.92
C PHE A 39 3.19 -2.85 0.76
N LEU A 40 2.31 -3.43 -0.08
CA LEU A 40 0.93 -2.97 -0.23
C LEU A 40 0.15 -3.00 1.08
N THR A 41 0.29 -4.07 1.89
CA THR A 41 -0.36 -4.15 3.22
C THR A 41 0.07 -3.02 4.15
N CYS A 42 1.37 -2.69 4.17
CA CYS A 42 1.87 -1.55 4.93
C CYS A 42 1.29 -0.23 4.40
N LEU A 43 1.25 -0.04 3.09
CA LEU A 43 0.74 1.16 2.45
C LEU A 43 -0.76 1.37 2.73
N GLU A 44 -1.57 0.32 2.63
CA GLU A 44 -3.00 0.33 2.96
C GLU A 44 -3.21 0.78 4.42
N THR A 45 -2.45 0.19 5.34
CA THR A 45 -2.53 0.51 6.77
C THR A 45 -2.14 1.96 7.05
N LEU A 46 -1.01 2.40 6.49
CA LEU A 46 -0.53 3.77 6.66
C LEU A 46 -1.51 4.78 6.06
N TYR A 47 -2.01 4.51 4.85
CA TYR A 47 -2.97 5.37 4.19
C TYR A 47 -4.26 5.49 5.00
N LYS A 48 -4.81 4.37 5.50
CA LYS A 48 -6.01 4.38 6.35
C LYS A 48 -5.78 5.17 7.63
N ASN A 49 -4.65 4.98 8.29
CA ASN A 49 -4.33 5.66 9.54
C ASN A 49 -4.13 7.17 9.36
N LEU A 50 -3.58 7.60 8.23
CA LEU A 50 -3.32 9.01 7.95
C LEU A 50 -4.53 9.72 7.36
N SER A 51 -5.33 9.03 6.55
CA SER A 51 -6.42 9.64 5.79
C SER A 51 -7.82 9.35 6.29
N GLY A 52 -8.01 8.29 7.08
CA GLY A 52 -9.33 7.72 7.36
C GLY A 52 -9.97 6.97 6.18
N ASN A 53 -9.40 7.06 4.98
CA ASN A 53 -9.92 6.47 3.75
C ASN A 53 -9.27 5.11 3.45
N ASP A 54 -10.00 4.24 2.76
CA ASP A 54 -9.42 2.99 2.26
C ASP A 54 -8.62 3.26 0.98
N LEU A 55 -7.42 2.67 0.89
CA LEU A 55 -6.59 2.80 -0.30
C LEU A 55 -7.23 2.07 -1.47
N LYS A 56 -7.46 2.77 -2.58
CA LYS A 56 -7.97 2.19 -3.82
C LYS A 56 -6.84 2.12 -4.84
N TYR A 57 -6.63 0.94 -5.44
CA TYR A 57 -5.63 0.73 -6.47
C TYR A 57 -6.09 -0.30 -7.49
N THR A 58 -5.58 -0.19 -8.71
CA THR A 58 -5.74 -1.22 -9.74
C THR A 58 -4.60 -2.22 -9.62
N ALA A 59 -4.93 -3.50 -9.48
CA ALA A 59 -3.95 -4.56 -9.50
C ALA A 59 -3.85 -5.17 -10.90
N PHE A 60 -2.64 -5.22 -11.46
CA PHE A 60 -2.37 -6.04 -12.63
C PHE A 60 -2.16 -7.49 -12.17
N VAL A 61 -2.85 -8.41 -12.85
CA VAL A 61 -2.79 -9.85 -12.63
C VAL A 61 -1.95 -10.51 -13.71
#